data_AF-A0A2D7DU72-F1
#
_entry.id   AF-A0A2D7DU72-F1
#
_cell.length_a   1.000
_cell.length_b   1.000
_cell.length_c   1.000
_cell.angle_alpha   90.00
_cell.angle_beta   90.00
_cell.angle_gamma   90.00
#
_symmetry.space_group_name_H-M   'P 1'
#
loop_
_entity.id
_entity.type
_entity.pdbx_description
1 polymer ?
#
loop_
_entity_poly.entity_id
_entity_poly.type
_entity_poly.pdbx_seq_one_letter_code
_entity_poly.pdbx_strand_id
1 'polypeptide(L)'
;MSKSVVATFFYLSKKSFFRGSNVASNIGKKILLGYFFVCFVLITCGLAYLSYDFFDDTLGKDPLKEINNYLVYFSILWVVIRYFFQKIPTLVINPLLLQPLSKKNVVHYALFKSTFSFWNTMNFYFFIPFGLFLVYWYDYN
;
A
#
# COMPACT_ATOMS: atom_id res chain seq x y z
N MET A 1 8.40 23.32 25.49
CA MET A 1 8.41 23.17 24.01
C MET A 1 7.26 22.26 23.61
N SER A 2 6.16 22.83 23.11
CA SER A 2 4.96 22.08 22.71
C SER A 2 5.29 21.24 21.46
N LYS A 3 5.54 19.93 21.62
CA LYS A 3 5.71 19.04 20.48
C LYS A 3 4.38 18.94 19.75
N SER A 4 4.39 19.01 18.42
CA SER A 4 3.18 18.84 17.63
C SER A 4 2.49 17.52 18.01
N VAL A 5 1.15 17.51 18.02
CA VAL A 5 0.37 16.35 18.44
C VAL A 5 0.76 15.11 17.62
N VAL A 6 1.05 15.30 16.32
CA VAL A 6 1.55 14.25 15.41
C VAL A 6 2.90 13.69 15.87
N ALA A 7 3.87 14.55 16.22
CA ALA A 7 5.17 14.09 16.73
C ALA A 7 5.03 13.30 18.03
N THR A 8 4.08 13.69 18.89
CA THR A 8 3.76 12.98 20.13
C THR A 8 3.18 11.59 19.86
N PHE A 9 2.31 11.44 18.86
CA PHE A 9 1.79 10.13 18.43
C PHE A 9 2.88 9.21 17.90
N PHE A 10 3.79 9.70 17.04
CA PHE A 10 4.92 8.92 16.55
C PHE A 10 5.84 8.46 17.70
N TYR A 11 6.12 9.37 18.64
CA TYR A 11 6.92 9.07 19.82
C TYR A 11 6.26 8.00 20.71
N LEU A 12 4.96 8.13 21.01
CA LEU A 12 4.19 7.16 21.79
C LEU A 12 4.11 5.80 21.09
N SER A 13 3.91 5.79 19.77
CA SER A 13 3.89 4.56 18.97
C SER A 13 5.23 3.84 19.02
N LYS A 14 6.36 4.55 18.86
CA LYS A 14 7.69 3.95 19.00
C LYS A 14 7.89 3.38 20.41
N LYS A 15 7.51 4.11 21.45
CA LYS A 15 7.68 3.67 22.85
C LYS A 15 6.80 2.45 23.20
N SER A 16 5.60 2.34 22.64
CA SER A 16 4.73 1.17 22.88
C SER A 16 5.27 -0.10 22.21
N PHE A 17 5.92 0.00 21.04
CA PHE A 17 6.55 -1.16 20.38
C PHE A 17 7.64 -1.82 21.23
N PHE A 18 8.46 -1.04 21.94
CA PHE A 18 9.58 -1.56 22.72
C PHE A 18 9.21 -2.00 24.15
N ARG A 19 8.02 -1.65 24.66
CA ARG A 19 7.58 -1.99 26.03
C ARG A 19 6.77 -3.28 26.14
N GLY A 20 6.34 -3.87 25.02
CA GLY A 20 5.55 -5.11 25.05
C GLY A 20 6.40 -6.35 25.28
N SER A 21 5.88 -7.39 25.96
CA SER A 21 6.62 -8.64 26.22
C SER A 21 7.03 -9.42 24.96
N ASN A 22 6.46 -9.08 23.81
CA ASN A 22 6.64 -9.77 22.53
C ASN A 22 7.47 -8.98 21.51
N VAL A 23 8.44 -8.14 21.93
CA VAL A 23 9.26 -7.33 21.00
C VAL A 23 9.90 -8.20 19.90
N ALA A 24 10.49 -9.34 20.25
CA ALA A 24 11.12 -10.26 19.30
C ALA A 24 10.12 -10.81 18.25
N SER A 25 8.96 -11.30 18.70
CA SER A 25 7.89 -11.77 17.80
C SER A 25 7.36 -10.64 16.90
N ASN A 26 7.23 -9.42 17.44
CA ASN A 26 6.78 -8.25 16.68
C ASN A 26 7.82 -7.82 15.61
N ILE A 27 9.12 -7.92 15.90
CA ILE A 27 10.19 -7.65 14.94
C ILE A 27 10.17 -8.71 13.84
N GLY A 28 10.09 -10.00 14.20
CA GLY A 28 10.01 -11.10 13.22
C GLY A 28 8.84 -10.94 12.25
N LYS A 29 7.64 -10.60 12.75
CA LYS A 29 6.47 -10.32 11.90
C LYS A 29 6.69 -9.15 10.95
N LYS A 30 7.37 -8.08 11.38
CA LYS A 30 7.67 -6.92 10.52
C LYS A 30 8.69 -7.24 9.44
N ILE A 31 9.72 -8.01 9.76
CA ILE A 31 10.73 -8.47 8.78
C ILE A 31 10.07 -9.37 7.74
N LEU A 32 9.26 -10.34 8.19
CA LEU A 32 8.50 -11.21 7.29
C LEU A 32 7.58 -10.41 6.37
N LEU A 33 6.85 -9.43 6.92
CA LEU A 33 6.00 -8.54 6.14
C LEU A 33 6.80 -7.71 5.12
N GLY A 34 7.97 -7.20 5.50
CA GLY A 34 8.87 -6.48 4.61
C GLY A 34 9.40 -7.36 3.46
N TYR A 35 9.73 -8.62 3.75
CA TYR A 35 10.13 -9.59 2.73
C TYR A 35 9.01 -9.83 1.71
N PHE A 36 7.79 -10.13 2.17
CA PHE A 36 6.64 -10.30 1.29
C PHE A 36 6.35 -9.04 0.47
N PHE A 37 6.54 -7.87 1.06
CA PHE A 37 6.38 -6.59 0.37
C PHE A 37 7.38 -6.46 -0.81
N VAL A 38 8.66 -6.76 -0.59
CA VAL A 38 9.66 -6.69 -1.67
C VAL A 38 9.35 -7.71 -2.78
N CYS A 39 9.03 -8.95 -2.43
CA CYS A 39 8.63 -9.96 -3.41
C CYS A 39 7.41 -9.52 -4.21
N PHE A 40 6.44 -8.89 -3.55
CA PHE A 40 5.25 -8.36 -4.20
C PHE A 40 5.57 -7.27 -5.23
N VAL A 41 6.46 -6.33 -4.88
CA VAL A 41 6.93 -5.29 -5.81
C VAL A 41 7.61 -5.91 -7.03
N LEU A 42 8.49 -6.90 -6.82
CA LEU A 42 9.18 -7.57 -7.93
C LEU A 42 8.20 -8.30 -8.86
N ILE A 43 7.24 -9.04 -8.30
CA ILE A 43 6.24 -9.77 -9.07
C ILE A 43 5.35 -8.81 -9.86
N THR A 44 4.92 -7.70 -9.26
CA THR A 44 4.06 -6.71 -9.96
C THR A 44 4.79 -5.94 -11.04
N CYS A 45 6.06 -5.58 -10.82
CA CYS A 45 6.91 -5.02 -11.88
C CYS A 45 7.12 -6.03 -13.02
N GLY A 46 7.36 -7.31 -12.71
CA GLY A 46 7.45 -8.37 -13.72
C GLY A 46 6.15 -8.57 -14.49
N LEU A 47 5.01 -8.50 -13.80
CA LEU A 47 3.69 -8.57 -14.42
C LEU A 47 3.45 -7.37 -15.35
N ALA A 48 3.91 -6.18 -14.99
CA ALA A 48 3.83 -5.00 -15.85
C ALA A 48 4.61 -5.19 -17.16
N TYR A 49 5.84 -5.72 -17.08
CA TYR A 49 6.64 -6.07 -18.26
C TYR A 49 5.93 -7.14 -19.11
N LEU A 50 5.51 -8.25 -18.50
CA LEU A 50 4.82 -9.33 -19.21
C LEU A 50 3.52 -8.87 -19.87
N SER A 51 2.78 -7.96 -19.23
CA SER A 51 1.54 -7.42 -19.80
C SER A 51 1.83 -6.55 -21.02
N TYR A 52 2.91 -5.77 -20.99
CA TYR A 52 3.37 -4.99 -22.13
C TYR A 52 3.79 -5.91 -23.30
N ASP A 53 4.74 -6.81 -23.05
CA ASP A 53 5.30 -7.77 -24.02
C ASP A 53 4.20 -8.66 -24.66
N PHE A 54 3.23 -9.11 -23.84
CA PHE A 54 2.12 -9.92 -24.35
C PHE A 54 1.24 -9.16 -25.34
N PHE A 55 0.86 -7.90 -25.08
CA PHE A 55 -0.01 -7.18 -26.00
C PHE A 55 0.72 -6.64 -27.22
N ASP A 56 1.93 -6.14 -27.04
CA ASP A 56 2.75 -5.55 -28.11
C ASP A 56 3.33 -6.66 -29.02
N ASP A 57 4.24 -7.48 -28.49
CA ASP A 57 5.01 -8.43 -29.29
C ASP A 57 4.20 -9.66 -29.74
N THR A 58 3.30 -10.18 -28.88
CA THR A 58 2.59 -11.43 -29.21
C THR A 58 1.28 -11.22 -29.96
N LEU A 59 0.56 -10.12 -29.66
CA LEU A 59 -0.75 -9.82 -30.24
C LEU A 59 -0.73 -8.67 -31.25
N GLY A 60 0.34 -7.88 -31.32
CA GLY A 60 0.43 -6.71 -32.21
C GLY A 60 -0.65 -5.67 -31.92
N LYS A 61 -1.10 -5.59 -30.66
CA LYS A 61 -2.17 -4.70 -30.21
C LYS A 61 -1.60 -3.64 -29.30
N ASP A 62 -2.21 -2.47 -29.36
CA ASP A 62 -1.89 -1.36 -28.48
C ASP A 62 -2.08 -1.75 -26.99
N PRO A 63 -0.98 -1.90 -26.23
CA PRO A 63 -1.02 -2.36 -24.84
C PRO A 63 -1.81 -1.41 -23.93
N LEU A 64 -1.75 -0.11 -24.18
CA LEU A 64 -2.47 0.88 -23.37
C LEU A 64 -3.98 0.74 -23.54
N LYS A 65 -4.44 0.60 -24.78
CA LYS A 65 -5.87 0.47 -25.11
C LYS A 65 -6.46 -0.79 -24.48
N GLU A 66 -5.72 -1.89 -24.52
CA GLU A 66 -6.21 -3.16 -23.99
C GLU A 66 -6.24 -3.17 -22.47
N ILE A 67 -5.21 -2.66 -21.79
CA ILE A 67 -5.26 -2.48 -20.33
C ILE A 67 -6.42 -1.57 -19.92
N ASN A 68 -6.68 -0.49 -20.66
CA ASN A 68 -7.78 0.43 -20.37
C ASN A 68 -9.15 -0.28 -20.45
N ASN A 69 -9.37 -1.11 -21.47
CA ASN A 69 -10.60 -1.91 -21.61
C ASN A 69 -10.86 -2.80 -20.39
N TYR A 70 -9.80 -3.37 -19.80
CA TYR A 70 -9.91 -4.23 -18.61
C TYR A 70 -9.83 -3.47 -17.27
N LEU A 71 -9.47 -2.19 -17.28
CA LEU A 71 -9.14 -1.42 -16.08
C LEU A 71 -10.30 -1.32 -15.10
N VAL A 72 -11.53 -1.19 -15.60
CA VAL A 72 -12.74 -1.14 -14.76
C VAL A 72 -12.97 -2.49 -14.06
N TYR A 73 -12.83 -3.59 -14.78
CA TYR A 73 -12.99 -4.94 -14.23
C TYR A 73 -11.93 -5.22 -13.15
N PHE A 74 -10.66 -4.92 -13.43
CA PHE A 74 -9.58 -5.04 -12.46
C PHE A 74 -9.81 -4.14 -11.25
N SER A 75 -10.29 -2.91 -11.44
CA SER A 75 -10.57 -1.98 -10.33
C SER A 75 -11.67 -2.48 -9.41
N ILE A 76 -12.75 -3.05 -9.95
CA ILE A 76 -13.83 -3.63 -9.14
C ILE A 76 -13.31 -4.84 -8.37
N LEU A 77 -12.61 -5.75 -9.05
CA LEU A 77 -12.03 -6.94 -8.42
C LEU A 77 -11.04 -6.55 -7.31
N TRP A 78 -10.22 -5.52 -7.55
CA TRP A 78 -9.32 -4.93 -6.57
C TRP A 78 -10.06 -4.43 -5.31
N VAL A 79 -11.17 -3.72 -5.50
CA VAL A 79 -12.02 -3.22 -4.40
C VAL A 79 -12.67 -4.36 -3.61
N VAL A 80 -13.06 -5.45 -4.28
CA VAL A 80 -13.64 -6.62 -3.62
C VAL A 80 -12.57 -7.35 -2.81
N ILE A 81 -11.41 -7.63 -3.39
CA ILE A 81 -10.31 -8.33 -2.69
C ILE A 81 -9.86 -7.53 -1.46
N ARG A 82 -9.63 -6.22 -1.59
CA ARG A 82 -9.21 -5.40 -0.45
C ARG A 82 -10.23 -5.43 0.68
N TYR A 83 -11.53 -5.53 0.38
CA TYR A 83 -12.57 -5.59 1.42
C TYR A 83 -12.40 -6.82 2.33
N PHE A 84 -12.09 -7.98 1.75
CA PHE A 84 -11.90 -9.21 2.52
C PHE A 84 -10.55 -9.27 3.24
N PHE A 85 -9.48 -8.78 2.62
CA PHE A 85 -8.13 -8.91 3.18
C PHE A 85 -7.73 -7.75 4.10
N GLN A 86 -8.28 -6.55 3.93
CA GLN A 86 -7.94 -5.38 4.72
C GLN A 86 -8.70 -5.40 6.05
N LYS A 87 -8.07 -5.92 7.12
CA LYS A 87 -8.61 -5.80 8.49
C LYS A 87 -8.63 -4.34 8.92
N ILE A 88 -9.80 -3.82 9.33
CA ILE A 88 -9.93 -2.49 9.93
C ILE A 88 -9.27 -2.53 11.33
N PRO A 89 -8.35 -1.61 11.67
CA PRO A 89 -7.62 -1.65 12.93
C PRO A 89 -8.46 -1.11 14.09
N THR A 90 -9.52 -1.82 14.48
CA THR A 90 -10.39 -1.46 15.61
C THR A 90 -9.65 -1.51 16.96
N LEU A 91 -8.62 -2.37 17.07
CA LEU A 91 -7.86 -2.62 18.29
C LEU A 91 -6.84 -1.52 18.65
N VAL A 92 -6.49 -0.63 17.73
CA VAL A 92 -5.47 0.43 17.97
C VAL A 92 -6.08 1.72 18.52
N ILE A 93 -7.37 1.96 18.26
CA ILE A 93 -8.03 3.24 18.55
C ILE A 93 -8.48 3.33 20.02
N ASN A 94 -8.95 2.21 20.59
CA ASN A 94 -9.47 2.14 21.96
C ASN A 94 -8.51 2.69 23.04
N PRO A 95 -7.22 2.35 23.07
CA PRO A 95 -6.30 2.91 24.07
C PRO A 95 -5.93 4.38 23.81
N LEU A 96 -6.09 4.88 22.58
CA LEU A 96 -5.85 6.29 22.24
C LEU A 96 -7.02 7.18 22.66
N LEU A 97 -8.25 6.64 22.74
CA LEU A 97 -9.43 7.35 23.25
C LEU A 97 -9.38 7.57 24.77
N LEU A 98 -8.61 6.77 25.49
CA LEU A 98 -8.39 6.92 26.94
C LEU A 98 -7.33 7.99 27.27
N GLN A 99 -6.55 8.44 26.29
CA GLN A 99 -5.56 9.51 26.47
C GLN A 99 -6.23 10.88 26.30
N PRO A 100 -5.73 11.94 26.95
CA PRO A 100 -6.27 13.30 26.84
C PRO A 100 -5.90 13.94 25.48
N LEU A 101 -6.25 13.27 24.38
CA LEU A 101 -6.01 13.68 23.00
C LEU A 101 -7.35 14.04 22.37
N SER A 102 -7.37 15.08 21.54
CA SER A 102 -8.61 15.47 20.87
C SER A 102 -9.05 14.41 19.86
N LYS A 103 -10.35 14.08 19.84
CA LYS A 103 -10.93 13.10 18.90
C LYS A 103 -10.58 13.42 17.44
N LYS A 104 -10.56 14.70 17.07
CA LYS A 104 -10.18 15.17 15.73
C LYS A 104 -8.75 14.74 15.33
N ASN A 105 -7.80 14.81 16.26
CA ASN A 105 -6.40 14.46 15.99
C ASN A 105 -6.21 12.94 15.87
N VAL A 106 -6.96 12.15 16.64
CA VAL A 106 -6.97 10.68 16.50
C VAL A 106 -7.53 10.26 15.15
N VAL A 107 -8.63 10.87 14.71
CA VAL A 107 -9.23 10.61 13.39
C VAL A 107 -8.28 10.99 12.26
N HIS A 108 -7.66 12.17 12.30
CA HIS A 108 -6.68 12.59 11.28
C HIS A 108 -5.48 11.65 11.22
N TYR A 109 -4.95 11.22 12.37
CA TYR A 109 -3.87 10.25 12.41
C TYR A 109 -4.27 8.90 11.81
N ALA A 110 -5.47 8.40 12.12
CA ALA A 110 -5.98 7.15 11.57
C ALA A 110 -6.18 7.22 10.05
N LEU A 111 -6.71 8.34 9.55
CA LEU A 111 -6.89 8.60 8.11
C LEU A 111 -5.54 8.71 7.41
N PHE A 112 -4.60 9.49 7.94
CA PHE A 112 -3.27 9.63 7.34
C PHE A 112 -2.53 8.28 7.26
N LYS A 113 -2.67 7.46 8.31
CA LYS A 113 -2.05 6.13 8.35
C LYS A 113 -2.69 5.16 7.33
N SER A 114 -3.98 5.29 7.03
CA SER A 114 -4.63 4.42 6.03
C SER A 114 -4.25 4.78 4.60
N THR A 115 -3.94 6.06 4.30
CA THR A 115 -3.47 6.50 2.97
C THR A 115 -2.17 5.81 2.55
N PHE A 116 -1.24 5.57 3.49
CA PHE A 116 0.01 4.85 3.24
C PHE A 116 -0.08 3.34 3.52
N SER A 117 -1.30 2.78 3.52
CA SER A 117 -1.49 1.33 3.65
C SER A 117 -1.00 0.60 2.41
N PHE A 118 -0.46 -0.61 2.61
CA PHE A 118 -0.04 -1.52 1.54
C PHE A 118 -1.10 -1.63 0.43
N TRP A 119 -2.36 -1.82 0.80
CA TRP A 119 -3.51 -1.94 -0.10
C TRP A 119 -3.78 -0.69 -0.95
N ASN A 120 -3.41 0.51 -0.47
CA ASN A 120 -3.58 1.73 -1.26
C ASN A 120 -2.40 1.92 -2.22
N THR A 121 -1.19 1.59 -1.78
CA THR A 121 0.02 1.75 -2.60
C THR A 121 0.18 0.67 -3.67
N MET A 122 -0.50 -0.48 -3.51
CA MET A 122 -0.34 -1.68 -4.33
C MET A 122 -0.46 -1.42 -5.84
N ASN A 123 -1.48 -0.66 -6.27
CA ASN A 123 -1.71 -0.38 -7.69
C ASN A 123 -0.55 0.39 -8.33
N PHE A 124 0.11 1.28 -7.57
CA PHE A 124 1.21 2.08 -8.12
C PHE A 124 2.40 1.22 -8.55
N TYR A 125 2.66 0.09 -7.88
CA TYR A 125 3.76 -0.80 -8.25
C TYR A 125 3.54 -1.54 -9.57
N PHE A 126 2.30 -1.58 -10.08
CA PHE A 126 2.02 -2.08 -11.43
C PHE A 126 1.98 -0.94 -12.45
N PHE A 127 1.20 0.11 -12.18
CA PHE A 127 0.95 1.18 -13.16
C PHE A 127 2.18 2.05 -13.44
N ILE A 128 3.04 2.32 -12.45
CA ILE A 128 4.25 3.11 -12.66
C ILE A 128 5.20 2.40 -13.64
N PRO A 129 5.67 1.16 -13.38
CA PRO A 129 6.55 0.48 -14.32
C PRO A 129 5.89 0.23 -15.67
N PHE A 130 4.59 -0.11 -15.71
CA PHE A 130 3.86 -0.26 -16.97
C PHE A 130 3.86 1.03 -17.80
N GLY A 131 3.58 2.18 -17.17
CA GLY A 131 3.63 3.48 -17.84
C GLY A 131 5.04 3.84 -18.33
N LEU A 132 6.08 3.50 -17.57
CA LEU A 132 7.47 3.69 -18.00
C LEU A 132 7.78 2.83 -19.23
N PHE A 133 7.34 1.56 -19.27
CA PHE A 133 7.53 0.71 -20.43
C PHE A 133 6.83 1.28 -21.67
N LEU A 134 5.59 1.74 -21.54
CA LEU A 134 4.88 2.39 -22.65
C LEU A 134 5.63 3.61 -23.22
N VAL A 135 6.11 4.49 -22.34
CA VAL A 135 6.80 5.72 -22.77
C VAL A 135 8.15 5.41 -23.42
N TYR A 136 8.95 4.52 -22.83
CA TYR A 136 10.31 4.28 -23.31
C TYR A 136 10.40 3.26 -24.45
N TRP A 137 9.45 2.33 -24.58
CA TRP A 137 9.56 1.17 -25.49
C TRP A 137 8.55 1.24 -26.64
N TYR A 138 7.33 1.70 -26.36
CA TYR A 138 6.26 1.81 -27.37
C TYR A 138 6.20 3.20 -28.03
N ASP A 139 7.06 4.14 -27.62
CA ASP A 139 7.15 5.50 -28.17
C ASP A 139 5.81 6.28 -28.10
N TYR A 140 5.07 6.06 -27.01
CA TYR A 140 3.88 6.85 -26.67
C TYR A 140 4.29 8.30 -26.33
N ASN A 141 4.15 9.21 -27.31
CA ASN A 141 4.29 10.67 -27.14
C ASN A 141 3.03 11.32 -26.54
#